data_AF-A0A537HKP6-F1
#
_entry.id   AF-A0A537HKP6-F1
#
_cell.length_a   1.000
_cell.length_b   1.000
_cell.length_c   1.000
_cell.angle_alpha   90.00
_cell.angle_beta   90.00
_cell.angle_gamma   90.00
#
_symmetry.space_group_name_H-M   'P 1'
#
loop_
_entity.id
_entity.type
_entity.pdbx_description
1 polymer ?
#
loop_
_entity_poly.entity_id
_entity_poly.type
_entity_poly.pdbx_seq_one_letter_code
_entity_poly.pdbx_strand_id
1 'polypeptide(L)'
;MAEEKKVTTIKTKHGEMTLEQLAEVQPGMARLMKEVGERYHILYYAAKGGNWLLAQHELNQVTALLRAGSTLRPKYSTDLTNFAREYLNPISEAIRSKDWKNFEDLYKKGV
;
A
#
# COMPACT_ATOMS: atom_id res chain seq x y z
N MET A 1 -7.44 28.28 27.97
CA MET A 1 -7.61 27.02 28.71
C MET A 1 -7.04 25.92 27.83
N ALA A 2 -5.89 25.35 28.19
CA ALA A 2 -5.30 24.26 27.41
C ALA A 2 -6.08 22.98 27.71
N GLU A 3 -6.63 22.35 26.67
CA GLU A 3 -7.34 21.09 26.78
C GLU A 3 -6.33 19.99 27.18
N GLU A 4 -6.55 19.39 28.34
CA GLU A 4 -5.67 18.35 28.89
C GLU A 4 -5.79 17.11 27.99
N LYS A 5 -4.72 16.79 27.24
CA LYS A 5 -4.71 15.63 26.33
C LYS A 5 -4.95 14.35 27.13
N LYS A 6 -6.12 13.74 26.96
CA LYS A 6 -6.46 12.47 27.58
C LYS A 6 -5.58 11.35 27.02
N VAL A 7 -4.56 10.96 27.77
CA VAL A 7 -3.66 9.85 27.43
C VAL A 7 -4.41 8.53 27.57
N THR A 8 -4.46 7.75 26.48
CA THR A 8 -5.09 6.43 26.50
C THR A 8 -4.03 5.36 26.72
N THR A 9 -4.10 4.65 27.85
CA THR A 9 -3.13 3.60 28.22
C THR A 9 -3.70 2.20 28.05
N ILE A 10 -2.90 1.30 27.50
CA ILE A 10 -3.21 -0.11 27.27
C ILE A 10 -2.25 -0.96 28.12
N LYS A 11 -2.79 -1.97 28.83
CA LYS A 11 -2.00 -2.96 29.55
C LYS A 11 -1.61 -4.11 28.64
N THR A 12 -0.32 -4.43 28.59
CA THR A 12 0.23 -5.60 27.90
C THR A 12 0.91 -6.54 28.91
N LYS A 13 1.27 -7.75 28.49
CA LYS A 13 2.07 -8.68 29.32
C LYS A 13 3.48 -8.14 29.67
N HIS A 14 3.94 -7.08 28.98
CA HIS A 14 5.26 -6.47 29.17
C HIS A 14 5.19 -5.12 29.90
N GLY A 15 4.01 -4.69 30.35
CA GLY A 15 3.79 -3.40 31.01
C GLY A 15 2.73 -2.53 30.33
N GLU A 16 2.64 -1.28 30.76
CA GLU A 16 1.72 -0.27 30.24
C GLU A 16 2.34 0.48 29.05
N MET A 17 1.52 0.77 28.04
CA MET A 17 1.90 1.53 26.84
C MET A 17 0.75 2.45 26.43
N THR A 18 1.06 3.65 25.97
CA THR A 18 0.06 4.60 25.47
C THR A 18 -0.31 4.33 24.01
N LEU A 19 -1.50 4.78 23.60
CA LEU A 19 -1.92 4.69 22.20
C LEU A 19 -1.01 5.50 21.27
N GLU A 20 -0.49 6.63 21.74
CA GLU A 20 0.48 7.46 21.04
C GLU A 20 1.79 6.70 20.79
N GLN A 21 2.36 6.07 21.82
CA GLN A 21 3.55 5.23 21.67
C GLN A 21 3.31 4.07 20.69
N LEU A 22 2.13 3.44 20.74
CA LEU A 22 1.77 2.38 19.80
C LEU A 22 1.65 2.88 18.35
N ALA A 23 1.20 4.13 18.15
CA ALA A 23 1.14 4.75 16.84
C ALA A 23 2.53 5.14 16.31
N GLU A 24 3.43 5.59 17.18
CA GLU A 24 4.81 5.98 16.83
C GLU A 24 5.66 4.79 16.37
N VAL A 25 5.43 3.59 16.92
CA VAL A 25 6.16 2.37 16.50
C VAL A 25 5.67 1.79 15.18
N GLN A 26 4.54 2.25 14.64
CA GLN A 26 4.04 1.75 13.35
C GLN A 26 5.06 2.03 12.25
N PRO A 27 5.24 1.11 11.28
CA PRO A 27 6.10 1.33 10.14
C PRO A 27 5.84 2.68 9.47
N GLY A 28 6.90 3.48 9.33
CA GLY A 28 6.81 4.71 8.54
C GLY A 28 6.59 4.42 7.06
N MET A 29 6.16 5.45 6.31
CA MET A 29 5.92 5.35 4.87
C MET A 29 7.12 4.81 4.10
N ALA A 30 8.36 5.13 4.49
CA ALA A 30 9.55 4.62 3.81
C ALA A 30 9.62 3.09 3.80
N ARG A 31 9.25 2.43 4.91
CA ARG A 31 9.25 0.96 5.00
C ARG A 31 8.12 0.35 4.17
N LEU A 32 6.93 0.96 4.22
CA LEU A 32 5.79 0.54 3.39
C LEU A 32 6.12 0.67 1.90
N MET A 33 6.72 1.78 1.49
CA MET A 33 7.08 2.04 0.08
C MET A 33 8.18 1.10 -0.43
N LYS A 34 9.11 0.67 0.43
CA LYS A 34 10.06 -0.39 0.07
C LYS A 34 9.32 -1.68 -0.32
N GLU A 35 8.34 -2.09 0.48
CA GLU A 35 7.56 -3.30 0.20
C GLU A 35 6.67 -3.12 -1.04
N VAL A 36 6.07 -1.94 -1.22
CA VAL A 36 5.34 -1.59 -2.45
C VAL A 36 6.23 -1.76 -3.67
N GLY A 37 7.44 -1.19 -3.66
CA GLY A 37 8.37 -1.27 -4.79
C GLY A 37 8.78 -2.72 -5.11
N GLU A 38 9.08 -3.51 -4.07
CA GLU A 38 9.44 -4.93 -4.22
C GLU A 38 8.30 -5.74 -4.87
N ARG A 39 7.08 -5.59 -4.37
CA ARG A 39 5.90 -6.28 -4.90
C ARG A 39 5.52 -5.80 -6.30
N TYR A 40 5.61 -4.49 -6.55
CA TYR A 40 5.32 -3.91 -7.84
C TYR A 40 6.33 -4.32 -8.92
N HIS A 41 7.58 -4.60 -8.52
CA HIS A 41 8.57 -5.21 -9.40
C HIS A 41 8.23 -6.67 -9.72
N ILE A 42 7.88 -7.48 -8.71
CA ILE A 42 7.48 -8.89 -8.90
C ILE A 42 6.25 -8.98 -9.82
N LEU A 43 5.27 -8.09 -9.63
CA LEU A 43 4.08 -7.96 -10.48
C LEU A 43 4.43 -7.87 -11.98
N TYR A 44 5.42 -7.04 -12.35
CA TYR A 44 5.82 -6.88 -13.74
C TYR A 44 6.34 -8.18 -14.34
N TYR A 45 7.26 -8.85 -13.64
CA TYR A 45 7.84 -10.09 -14.13
C TYR A 45 6.87 -11.27 -14.09
N ALA A 46 5.94 -11.29 -13.14
CA ALA A 46 4.86 -12.26 -13.10
C ALA A 46 3.96 -12.13 -14.35
N ALA A 47 3.52 -10.91 -14.68
CA ALA A 47 2.75 -10.66 -15.90
C ALA A 47 3.55 -10.98 -17.17
N LYS A 48 4.84 -10.60 -17.22
CA LYS A 48 5.74 -10.88 -18.35
C LYS A 48 5.91 -12.38 -18.61
N GLY A 49 5.97 -13.17 -17.54
CA GLY A 49 6.01 -14.63 -17.60
C GLY A 49 4.66 -15.30 -17.82
N GLY A 50 3.57 -14.54 -17.98
CA GLY A 50 2.21 -15.06 -18.14
C GLY A 50 1.60 -15.62 -16.84
N ASN A 51 2.25 -15.40 -15.69
CA ASN A 51 1.71 -15.76 -14.38
C ASN A 51 0.75 -14.66 -13.86
N TRP A 52 -0.40 -14.54 -14.53
CA TRP A 52 -1.41 -13.51 -14.26
C TRP A 52 -2.01 -13.60 -12.85
N LEU A 53 -2.09 -14.80 -12.27
CA LEU A 53 -2.57 -14.99 -10.91
C LEU A 53 -1.63 -14.35 -9.89
N LEU A 54 -0.31 -14.59 -10.04
CA LEU A 54 0.69 -13.95 -9.20
C LEU A 54 0.72 -12.43 -9.45
N ALA A 55 0.60 -11.98 -10.69
CA ALA A 55 0.52 -10.55 -11.00
C ALA A 55 -0.66 -9.88 -10.27
N GLN A 56 -1.86 -10.48 -10.31
CA GLN A 56 -3.03 -9.96 -9.60
C GLN A 56 -2.84 -10.00 -8.08
N HIS A 57 -2.22 -11.07 -7.56
CA HIS A 57 -1.91 -11.18 -6.13
C HIS A 57 -1.01 -10.03 -5.68
N GLU A 58 0.10 -9.78 -6.35
CA GLU A 58 1.02 -8.70 -5.98
C GLU A 58 0.37 -7.32 -6.12
N LEU A 59 -0.50 -7.10 -7.13
CA LEU A 59 -1.25 -5.84 -7.26
C LEU A 59 -2.17 -5.61 -6.06
N ASN A 60 -2.84 -6.65 -5.59
CA ASN A 60 -3.72 -6.59 -4.42
C ASN A 60 -2.92 -6.24 -3.16
N GLN A 61 -1.73 -6.84 -3.01
CA GLN A 61 -0.84 -6.54 -1.88
C GLN A 61 -0.32 -5.10 -1.93
N VAL A 62 0.09 -4.60 -3.10
CA VAL A 62 0.44 -3.18 -3.30
C VAL A 62 -0.72 -2.27 -2.90
N THR A 63 -1.93 -2.56 -3.39
CA THR A 63 -3.14 -1.78 -3.07
C THR A 63 -3.44 -1.77 -1.57
N ALA A 64 -3.28 -2.91 -0.89
CA ALA A 64 -3.48 -3.03 0.55
C ALA A 64 -2.44 -2.21 1.35
N LEU A 65 -1.17 -2.23 0.94
CA LEU A 65 -0.11 -1.45 1.56
C LEU A 65 -0.33 0.06 1.41
N LEU A 66 -0.75 0.53 0.22
CA LEU A 66 -1.09 1.94 0.01
C LEU A 66 -2.28 2.36 0.88
N ARG A 67 -3.30 1.50 1.01
CA ARG A 67 -4.45 1.76 1.88
C ARG A 67 -4.06 1.84 3.36
N ALA A 68 -3.14 0.97 3.81
CA ALA A 68 -2.57 1.06 5.16
C ALA A 68 -1.77 2.36 5.35
N GLY A 69 -1.01 2.78 4.34
CA GLY A 69 -0.32 4.08 4.31
C GLY A 69 -1.27 5.26 4.46
N SER A 70 -2.41 5.25 3.76
CA SER A 70 -3.46 6.28 3.89
C SER A 70 -4.02 6.37 5.32
N THR A 71 -4.23 5.23 5.98
CA THR A 71 -4.71 5.19 7.38
C THR A 71 -3.65 5.72 8.35
N LEU A 72 -2.40 5.30 8.19
CA LEU A 72 -1.31 5.67 9.10
C LEU A 72 -0.83 7.10 8.89
N ARG A 73 -1.00 7.66 7.69
CA ARG A 73 -0.60 9.03 7.33
C ARG A 73 -1.70 9.71 6.51
N PRO A 74 -2.78 10.18 7.15
CA PRO A 74 -3.95 10.76 6.47
C PRO A 74 -3.62 11.92 5.52
N LYS A 75 -2.51 12.65 5.75
CA LYS A 75 -1.98 13.69 4.86
C LYS A 75 -1.84 13.22 3.40
N TYR A 76 -1.52 11.95 3.16
CA TYR A 76 -1.31 11.39 1.81
C TYR A 76 -2.53 10.63 1.28
N SER A 77 -3.64 10.58 2.02
CA SER A 77 -4.78 9.72 1.69
C SER A 77 -5.36 10.01 0.30
N THR A 78 -5.50 11.29 -0.06
CA THR A 78 -6.00 11.72 -1.38
C THR A 78 -5.04 11.30 -2.49
N ASP A 79 -3.74 11.55 -2.33
CA ASP A 79 -2.73 11.23 -3.32
C ASP A 79 -2.68 9.72 -3.59
N LEU A 80 -2.68 8.91 -2.52
CA LEU A 80 -2.65 7.45 -2.63
C LEU A 80 -3.94 6.89 -3.24
N THR A 81 -5.09 7.49 -2.94
CA THR A 81 -6.38 7.10 -3.53
C THR A 81 -6.44 7.42 -5.02
N ASN A 82 -5.96 8.60 -5.41
CA ASN A 82 -5.90 9.00 -6.82
C ASN A 82 -4.92 8.11 -7.59
N PHE A 83 -3.72 7.85 -7.03
CA PHE A 83 -2.76 6.94 -7.64
C PHE A 83 -3.33 5.53 -7.88
N ALA A 84 -4.00 4.96 -6.86
CA ALA A 84 -4.65 3.66 -7.01
C ALA A 84 -5.71 3.66 -8.13
N ARG A 85 -6.52 4.73 -8.22
CA ARG A 85 -7.57 4.85 -9.22
C ARG A 85 -7.01 5.04 -10.63
N GLU A 86 -6.00 5.88 -10.79
CA GLU A 86 -5.46 6.29 -12.08
C GLU A 86 -4.51 5.24 -12.67
N TYR A 87 -3.77 4.51 -11.83
CA TYR A 87 -2.74 3.59 -12.29
C TYR A 87 -3.03 2.13 -11.93
N LEU A 88 -3.38 1.83 -10.69
CA LEU A 88 -3.54 0.43 -10.25
C LEU A 88 -4.82 -0.22 -10.79
N ASN A 89 -5.94 0.51 -10.83
CA ASN A 89 -7.19 -0.03 -11.36
C ASN A 89 -7.08 -0.44 -12.84
N PRO A 90 -6.57 0.41 -13.77
CA PRO A 90 -6.33 -0.02 -15.14
C PRO A 90 -5.41 -1.23 -15.27
N ILE A 91 -4.33 -1.29 -14.47
CA ILE A 91 -3.43 -2.45 -14.46
C ILE A 91 -4.19 -3.71 -14.04
N SER A 92 -5.08 -3.63 -13.05
CA SER A 92 -5.89 -4.78 -12.64
C SER A 92 -6.78 -5.29 -13.78
N GLU A 93 -7.39 -4.39 -14.56
CA GLU A 93 -8.21 -4.80 -15.72
C GLU A 93 -7.35 -5.49 -16.79
N ALA A 94 -6.15 -4.96 -17.08
CA ALA A 94 -5.23 -5.57 -18.03
C ALA A 94 -4.73 -6.95 -17.59
N ILE A 95 -4.51 -7.15 -16.27
CA ILE A 95 -4.18 -8.46 -15.71
C ILE A 95 -5.34 -9.44 -15.89
N ARG A 96 -6.58 -9.01 -15.63
CA ARG A 96 -7.78 -9.86 -15.79
C ARG A 96 -8.01 -10.26 -17.24
N SER A 97 -7.79 -9.35 -18.18
CA SER A 97 -7.86 -9.66 -19.62
C SER A 97 -6.64 -10.43 -20.14
N LYS A 98 -5.59 -10.60 -19.32
CA LYS A 98 -4.31 -11.23 -19.70
C LYS A 98 -3.66 -10.57 -20.91
N ASP A 99 -3.86 -9.26 -21.06
CA ASP A 99 -3.35 -8.46 -22.17
C ASP A 99 -1.97 -7.91 -21.80
N TRP A 100 -0.92 -8.60 -22.22
CA TRP A 100 0.46 -8.20 -21.95
C TRP A 100 0.79 -6.81 -22.48
N LYS A 101 0.36 -6.47 -23.70
CA LYS A 101 0.74 -5.20 -24.31
C LYS A 101 0.09 -4.03 -23.58
N ASN A 102 -1.21 -4.14 -23.32
CA ASN A 102 -1.92 -3.14 -22.54
C ASN A 102 -1.40 -3.06 -21.10
N PHE A 103 -1.11 -4.20 -20.46
CA PHE A 103 -0.51 -4.24 -19.14
C PHE A 103 0.83 -3.49 -19.11
N GLU A 104 1.73 -3.77 -20.06
CA GLU A 104 3.05 -3.16 -20.10
C GLU A 104 2.96 -1.64 -20.29
N ASP A 105 2.08 -1.17 -21.17
CA ASP A 105 1.86 0.26 -21.42
C ASP A 105 1.28 0.98 -20.19
N LEU A 106 0.37 0.33 -19.46
CA LEU A 106 -0.21 0.86 -18.22
C LEU A 106 0.79 0.84 -17.07
N TYR A 107 1.57 -0.24 -16.93
CA TYR A 107 2.60 -0.37 -15.90
C TYR A 107 3.62 0.76 -16.00
N LYS A 108 4.11 1.06 -17.21
CA LYS A 108 5.08 2.14 -17.47
C LYS A 108 4.58 3.54 -17.10
N LYS A 109 3.26 3.75 -17.05
CA LYS A 109 2.67 5.04 -16.61
C LYS A 109 2.67 5.19 -15.09
N GLY A 110 2.70 4.08 -14.35
CA GLY A 110 2.67 4.06 -12.88
C GLY A 110 4.05 3.95 -12.22
N VAL A 111 5.14 4.08 -13.00
CA VAL A 111 6.54 4.14 -12.55
C VAL A 111 7.07 5.55 -12.83
#